data_AF-A0A351AF07-F1
#
_entry.id   AF-A0A351AF07-F1
#
_cell.length_a   1.000
_cell.length_b   1.000
_cell.length_c   1.000
_cell.angle_alpha   90.00
_cell.angle_beta   90.00
_cell.angle_gamma   90.00
#
_symmetry.space_group_name_H-M   'P 1'
#
loop_
_entity.id
_entity.type
_entity.pdbx_description
1 polymer ?
#
loop_
_entity_poly.entity_id
_entity_poly.type
_entity_poly.pdbx_seq_one_letter_code
_entity_poly.pdbx_strand_id
1 'polypeptide(L)'
;MISLVAGLGAGCAAPEPVSVAKSTQPELDLEYPGDFSDTRLALMPEGGRLAVGDSIANFRAYLPKPRRAYDSSDVPPGFGKTFVSRGWTDTAVSASVISLEDRIVLAMTTEEGVEDNAVQSAIDRYSGYFGYPDETIGQGKFRYAFWRDGGSVLMIGNAFEPEGSQSLSIVVGHPKAMTALSMTPGAVRRSFESAIQRLDEAEKKNETLSTPAERTDK
;
A
#
# COMPACT_ATOMS: atom_id res chain seq x y z
N MET A 1 -16.01 -46.24 50.32
CA MET A 1 -14.60 -45.84 50.37
C MET A 1 -14.20 -45.41 48.96
N ILE A 2 -14.07 -44.09 48.77
CA ILE A 2 -13.43 -43.31 47.69
C ILE A 2 -13.82 -43.61 46.23
N SER A 3 -14.61 -42.69 45.67
CA SER A 3 -14.78 -42.42 44.23
C SER A 3 -13.92 -41.21 43.81
N LEU A 4 -13.35 -41.28 42.59
CA LEU A 4 -13.13 -40.22 41.57
C LEU A 4 -12.40 -38.91 42.02
N VAL A 5 -11.44 -38.29 41.33
CA VAL A 5 -11.21 -38.03 39.89
C VAL A 5 -9.72 -37.68 39.69
N ALA A 6 -9.14 -38.07 38.55
CA ALA A 6 -7.85 -37.63 38.04
C ALA A 6 -7.96 -36.28 37.29
N GLY A 7 -6.96 -35.41 37.42
CA GLY A 7 -6.86 -34.17 36.63
C GLY A 7 -5.46 -33.56 36.65
N LEU A 8 -4.57 -34.12 35.82
CA LEU A 8 -3.38 -33.43 35.31
C LEU A 8 -3.83 -32.39 34.27
N GLY A 9 -3.27 -31.18 34.28
CA GLY A 9 -3.49 -30.25 33.18
C GLY A 9 -3.02 -28.83 33.42
N ALA A 10 -1.75 -28.60 33.09
CA ALA A 10 -1.19 -27.42 32.43
C ALA A 10 -1.64 -26.02 32.90
N GLY A 11 -0.67 -25.30 33.50
CA GLY A 11 -0.74 -23.85 33.65
C GLY A 11 -0.89 -23.18 32.28
N CYS A 12 -1.91 -22.33 32.16
CA CYS A 12 -1.99 -21.34 31.09
C CYS A 12 -0.97 -20.23 31.39
N ALA A 13 0.26 -20.39 30.91
CA ALA A 13 1.12 -19.25 30.68
C ALA A 13 0.48 -18.40 29.58
N ALA A 14 0.13 -17.15 29.89
CA ALA A 14 -0.31 -16.19 28.90
C ALA A 14 0.78 -16.08 27.82
N PRO A 15 0.44 -16.12 26.51
CA PRO A 15 1.43 -15.92 25.47
C PRO A 15 2.03 -14.52 25.64
N GLU A 16 3.36 -14.46 25.76
CA GLU A 16 4.08 -13.20 25.78
C GLU A 16 3.74 -12.39 24.52
N PRO A 17 3.52 -11.06 24.64
CA PRO A 17 3.29 -10.24 23.46
C PRO A 17 4.50 -10.36 22.55
N VAL A 18 4.27 -10.87 21.33
CA VAL A 18 5.27 -10.93 20.28
C VAL A 18 5.77 -9.50 20.06
N SER A 19 6.98 -9.22 20.52
CA SER A 19 7.66 -7.95 20.29
C SER A 19 7.88 -7.81 18.78
N VAL A 20 7.03 -7.03 18.13
CA VAL A 20 7.19 -6.67 16.72
C VAL A 20 8.51 -5.91 16.63
N ALA A 21 9.51 -6.51 15.97
CA ALA A 21 10.83 -5.93 15.82
C ALA A 21 10.69 -4.50 15.27
N LYS A 22 11.25 -3.53 16.01
CA LYS A 22 11.29 -2.12 15.62
C LYS A 22 11.98 -2.03 14.25
N SER A 23 11.27 -1.56 13.23
CA SER A 23 11.82 -1.37 11.88
C SER A 23 13.13 -0.59 11.96
N THR A 24 14.19 -1.12 11.35
CA THR A 24 15.53 -0.50 11.30
C THR A 24 15.66 0.49 10.14
N GLN A 25 14.54 0.93 9.54
CA GLN A 25 14.56 1.97 8.53
C GLN A 25 14.95 3.31 9.17
N PRO A 26 15.88 4.07 8.57
CA PRO A 26 16.20 5.41 9.02
C PRO A 26 14.93 6.28 8.99
N GLU A 27 14.76 7.12 10.00
CA GLU A 27 13.65 8.06 10.10
C GLU A 27 13.72 9.08 8.96
N LEU A 28 12.56 9.36 8.36
CA LEU A 28 12.43 10.30 7.25
C LEU A 28 12.76 11.72 7.73
N ASP A 29 13.80 12.30 7.14
CA ASP A 29 14.22 13.67 7.38
C ASP A 29 13.71 14.60 6.28
N LEU A 30 12.72 15.43 6.63
CA LEU A 30 12.08 16.44 5.78
C LEU A 30 11.90 17.74 6.56
N GLU A 31 12.25 18.87 5.93
CA GLU A 31 12.07 20.20 6.51
C GLU A 31 10.98 21.00 5.79
N TYR A 32 10.01 21.52 6.54
CA TYR A 32 9.03 22.48 6.03
C TYR A 32 9.57 23.92 6.15
N PRO A 33 9.30 24.83 5.18
CA PRO A 33 8.81 24.59 3.82
C PRO A 33 9.92 24.29 2.80
N GLY A 34 11.19 24.25 3.22
CA GLY A 34 12.35 24.21 2.32
C GLY A 34 12.36 23.05 1.31
N ASP A 35 11.78 21.91 1.67
CA ASP A 35 11.73 20.72 0.81
C ASP A 35 10.48 20.67 -0.11
N PHE A 36 9.49 21.55 0.09
CA PHE A 36 8.26 21.55 -0.70
C PHE A 36 8.41 22.44 -1.95
N SER A 37 8.44 21.81 -3.12
CA SER A 37 8.44 22.50 -4.41
C SER A 37 7.07 22.47 -5.08
N ASP A 38 6.76 23.50 -5.86
CA ASP A 38 5.55 23.52 -6.69
C ASP A 38 5.50 22.29 -7.61
N THR A 39 4.32 21.68 -7.71
CA THR A 39 4.07 20.52 -8.56
C THR A 39 2.69 20.60 -9.19
N ARG A 40 2.57 20.11 -10.41
CA ARG A 40 1.29 19.90 -11.08
C ARG A 40 0.65 18.58 -10.66
N LEU A 41 1.43 17.61 -10.19
CA LEU A 41 0.93 16.30 -9.78
C LEU A 41 0.04 16.40 -8.55
N ALA A 42 -1.02 15.60 -8.56
CA ALA A 42 -2.00 15.53 -7.50
C ALA A 42 -2.82 14.25 -7.60
N LEU A 43 -3.44 13.86 -6.50
CA LEU A 43 -4.63 13.02 -6.54
C LEU A 43 -5.81 13.83 -7.05
N MET A 44 -6.64 13.18 -7.87
CA MET A 44 -7.79 13.77 -8.55
C MET A 44 -9.10 13.10 -8.10
N PRO A 45 -9.54 13.26 -6.83
CA PRO A 45 -10.87 12.86 -6.40
C PRO A 45 -11.95 13.73 -7.08
N GLU A 46 -13.20 13.25 -7.11
CA GLU A 46 -14.31 14.03 -7.67
C GLU A 46 -14.49 15.40 -7.01
N GLY A 47 -14.17 15.50 -5.71
CA GLY A 47 -14.32 16.72 -4.92
C GLY A 47 -13.24 17.78 -5.17
N GLY A 48 -12.13 17.47 -5.86
CA GLY A 48 -11.08 18.45 -6.09
C GLY A 48 -9.72 17.87 -6.47
N ARG A 49 -8.66 18.64 -6.18
CA ARG A 49 -7.26 18.29 -6.46
C ARG A 49 -6.49 18.30 -5.14
N LEU A 50 -5.77 17.24 -4.84
CA LEU A 50 -4.96 17.12 -3.63
C LEU A 50 -3.49 16.88 -3.97
N ALA A 51 -2.64 17.86 -3.71
CA ALA A 51 -1.21 17.82 -4.00
C ALA A 51 -0.35 17.77 -2.73
N VAL A 52 0.93 17.48 -2.90
CA VAL A 52 1.94 17.66 -1.85
C VAL A 52 2.03 19.14 -1.48
N GLY A 53 2.08 19.44 -0.18
CA GLY A 53 2.07 20.80 0.36
C GLY A 53 0.66 21.37 0.62
N ASP A 54 -0.40 20.72 0.15
CA ASP A 54 -1.77 21.10 0.54
C ASP A 54 -2.01 20.87 2.04
N SER A 55 -3.02 21.55 2.59
CA SER A 55 -3.38 21.38 3.99
C SER A 55 -4.14 20.07 4.23
N ILE A 56 -4.14 19.56 5.46
CA ILE A 56 -4.99 18.41 5.81
C ILE A 56 -6.49 18.77 5.72
N ALA A 57 -6.85 20.06 5.82
CA ALA A 57 -8.21 20.50 5.60
C ALA A 57 -8.69 20.21 4.16
N ASN A 58 -7.82 20.36 3.16
CA ASN A 58 -8.13 20.02 1.77
C ASN A 58 -8.44 18.52 1.62
N PHE A 59 -7.66 17.65 2.28
CA PHE A 59 -7.94 16.20 2.28
C PHE A 59 -9.35 15.89 2.80
N ARG A 60 -9.73 16.47 3.94
CA ARG A 60 -11.06 16.25 4.53
C ARG A 60 -12.19 16.77 3.65
N ALA A 61 -11.95 17.84 2.91
CA ALA A 61 -12.92 18.43 2.01
C ALA A 61 -13.11 17.60 0.72
N TYR A 62 -12.02 17.11 0.13
CA TYR A 62 -12.05 16.42 -1.17
C TYR A 62 -12.26 14.92 -1.07
N LEU A 63 -11.91 14.30 0.06
CA LEU A 63 -12.06 12.87 0.34
C LEU A 63 -12.79 12.68 1.68
N PRO A 64 -14.06 13.12 1.79
CA PRO A 64 -14.81 13.04 3.03
C PRO A 64 -15.03 11.57 3.41
N LYS A 65 -14.94 11.31 4.72
CA LYS A 65 -15.14 9.98 5.29
C LYS A 65 -16.57 9.46 5.04
N PRO A 66 -16.75 8.27 4.43
CA PRO A 66 -18.05 7.62 4.33
C PRO A 66 -18.61 7.22 5.70
N ARG A 67 -19.94 7.19 5.83
CA ARG A 67 -20.63 6.93 7.13
C ARG A 67 -20.25 5.60 7.81
N ARG A 68 -19.82 4.60 7.04
CA ARG A 68 -19.49 3.25 7.54
C ARG A 68 -17.98 2.96 7.58
N ALA A 69 -17.14 3.93 7.22
CA ALA A 69 -15.70 3.76 7.26
C ALA A 69 -15.15 3.92 8.68
N TYR A 70 -14.02 3.27 8.95
CA TYR A 70 -13.24 3.40 10.17
C TYR A 70 -12.15 4.44 9.98
N ASP A 71 -11.76 5.15 11.05
CA ASP A 71 -10.60 6.05 10.99
C ASP A 71 -9.31 5.25 11.02
N SER A 72 -8.31 5.72 10.27
CA SER A 72 -6.93 5.25 10.34
C SER A 72 -6.02 6.43 10.70
N SER A 73 -5.12 6.20 11.65
CA SER A 73 -4.18 7.22 12.13
C SER A 73 -2.75 6.69 12.30
N ASP A 74 -2.51 5.45 11.91
CA ASP A 74 -1.21 4.83 12.10
C ASP A 74 -0.20 5.44 11.12
N VAL A 75 0.92 5.90 11.68
CA VAL A 75 2.04 6.44 10.93
C VAL A 75 2.90 5.25 10.49
N PRO A 76 3.14 5.07 9.18
CA PRO A 76 3.95 3.95 8.71
C PRO A 76 5.38 3.97 9.26
N PRO A 77 6.05 2.80 9.34
CA PRO A 77 7.46 2.74 9.65
C PRO A 77 8.30 3.62 8.71
N GLY A 78 9.40 4.17 9.24
CA GLY A 78 10.26 5.10 8.50
C GLY A 78 9.81 6.56 8.58
N PHE A 79 8.59 6.85 9.06
CA PHE A 79 8.16 8.22 9.37
C PHE A 79 8.41 8.56 10.83
N GLY A 80 8.88 9.78 11.05
CA GLY A 80 9.18 10.27 12.38
C GLY A 80 8.00 10.67 13.23
N LYS A 81 8.24 10.96 14.51
CA LYS A 81 7.19 11.35 15.46
C LYS A 81 6.50 12.68 15.12
N THR A 82 7.14 13.51 14.29
CA THR A 82 6.61 14.79 13.82
C THR A 82 5.56 14.62 12.72
N PHE A 83 5.50 13.46 12.08
CA PHE A 83 4.52 13.17 11.06
C PHE A 83 3.19 12.72 11.67
N VAL A 84 2.10 13.14 11.04
CA VAL A 84 0.74 12.76 11.42
C VAL A 84 0.08 12.06 10.24
N SER A 85 -0.41 10.86 10.49
CA SER A 85 -1.23 10.10 9.55
C SER A 85 -2.71 10.32 9.87
N ARG A 86 -3.53 10.53 8.84
CA ARG A 86 -4.98 10.56 8.93
C ARG A 86 -5.58 9.89 7.71
N GLY A 87 -6.61 9.10 7.91
CA GLY A 87 -7.31 8.44 6.82
C GLY A 87 -8.57 7.78 7.29
N TRP A 88 -9.22 7.12 6.35
CA TRP A 88 -10.35 6.24 6.61
C TRP A 88 -10.29 5.03 5.69
N THR A 89 -10.89 3.94 6.13
CA THR A 89 -11.02 2.71 5.34
C THR A 89 -12.40 2.10 5.55
N ASP A 90 -13.01 1.65 4.47
CA ASP A 90 -14.11 0.68 4.53
C ASP A 90 -13.68 -0.63 3.87
N THR A 91 -14.65 -1.48 3.50
CA THR A 91 -14.39 -2.81 2.92
C THR A 91 -13.87 -2.77 1.48
N ALA A 92 -14.07 -1.67 0.76
CA ALA A 92 -13.75 -1.55 -0.66
C ALA A 92 -12.80 -0.40 -0.96
N VAL A 93 -12.82 0.67 -0.17
CA VAL A 93 -12.03 1.87 -0.43
C VAL A 93 -11.35 2.36 0.84
N SER A 94 -10.11 2.80 0.68
CA SER A 94 -9.40 3.58 1.70
C SER A 94 -8.82 4.86 1.12
N ALA A 95 -8.73 5.88 1.96
CA ALA A 95 -8.05 7.14 1.65
C ALA A 95 -7.23 7.57 2.86
N SER A 96 -5.97 7.93 2.64
CA SER A 96 -5.07 8.35 3.71
C SER A 96 -4.13 9.46 3.28
N VAL A 97 -3.69 10.25 4.26
CA VAL A 97 -2.67 11.27 4.13
C VAL A 97 -1.66 11.15 5.26
N ILE A 98 -0.40 11.43 4.92
CA ILE A 98 0.65 11.69 5.89
C ILE A 98 1.02 13.17 5.75
N SER A 99 1.22 13.82 6.89
CA SER A 99 1.46 15.26 6.96
C SER A 99 2.57 15.63 7.92
N LEU A 100 3.24 16.75 7.64
CA LEU A 100 4.22 17.42 8.50
C LEU A 100 3.76 18.87 8.65
N GLU A 101 3.60 19.36 9.89
CA GLU A 101 3.13 20.73 10.16
C GLU A 101 1.83 21.11 9.39
N ASP A 102 0.85 20.21 9.37
CA ASP A 102 -0.43 20.33 8.64
C ASP A 102 -0.31 20.31 7.10
N ARG A 103 0.87 20.06 6.55
CA ARG A 103 1.13 19.99 5.11
C ARG A 103 1.27 18.56 4.65
N ILE A 104 0.54 18.20 3.60
CA ILE A 104 0.53 16.86 3.05
C ILE A 104 1.89 16.54 2.44
N VAL A 105 2.54 15.48 2.94
CA VAL A 105 3.74 14.90 2.33
C VAL A 105 3.43 13.70 1.47
N LEU A 106 2.29 13.05 1.71
CA LEU A 106 1.79 11.93 0.92
C LEU A 106 0.28 11.85 1.05
N ALA A 107 -0.40 11.57 -0.06
CA ALA A 107 -1.81 11.24 -0.09
C ALA A 107 -2.01 9.98 -0.96
N MET A 108 -2.89 9.09 -0.52
CA MET A 108 -3.15 7.82 -1.17
C MET A 108 -4.63 7.48 -1.15
N THR A 109 -5.10 6.86 -2.23
CA THR A 109 -6.36 6.12 -2.27
C THR A 109 -6.09 4.69 -2.72
N THR A 110 -6.76 3.73 -2.09
CA THR A 110 -6.74 2.33 -2.51
C THR A 110 -8.17 1.82 -2.67
N GLU A 111 -8.41 1.07 -3.74
CA GLU A 111 -9.67 0.40 -4.04
C GLU A 111 -9.43 -1.10 -4.16
N GLU A 112 -10.20 -1.90 -3.43
CA GLU A 112 -10.10 -3.36 -3.34
C GLU A 112 -11.12 -4.04 -4.26
N GLY A 113 -10.77 -5.23 -4.77
CA GLY A 113 -11.67 -6.02 -5.61
C GLY A 113 -11.97 -5.38 -6.98
N VAL A 114 -11.00 -4.68 -7.55
CA VAL A 114 -11.16 -4.00 -8.84
C VAL A 114 -11.05 -4.97 -10.02
N GLU A 115 -11.67 -4.60 -11.14
CA GLU A 115 -11.59 -5.33 -12.41
C GLU A 115 -10.17 -5.29 -13.02
N ASP A 116 -9.84 -6.27 -13.87
CA ASP A 116 -8.52 -6.43 -14.50
C ASP A 116 -8.05 -5.17 -15.26
N ASN A 117 -8.97 -4.37 -15.80
CA ASN A 117 -8.66 -3.17 -16.58
C ASN A 117 -8.63 -1.87 -15.75
N ALA A 118 -8.91 -1.93 -14.45
CA ALA A 118 -9.04 -0.73 -13.61
C ALA A 118 -7.75 0.08 -13.54
N VAL A 119 -6.59 -0.60 -13.43
CA VAL A 119 -5.27 0.06 -13.38
C VAL A 119 -4.97 0.78 -14.68
N GLN A 120 -5.21 0.15 -15.83
CA GLN A 120 -4.99 0.77 -17.13
C GLN A 120 -5.91 1.98 -17.30
N SER A 121 -7.18 1.85 -16.93
CA SER A 121 -8.15 2.93 -17.01
C SER A 121 -7.74 4.12 -16.11
N ALA A 122 -7.18 3.84 -14.93
CA ALA A 122 -6.63 4.87 -14.06
C ALA A 122 -5.40 5.55 -14.66
N ILE A 123 -4.48 4.79 -15.27
CA ILE A 123 -3.31 5.32 -15.99
C ILE A 123 -3.75 6.23 -17.12
N ASP A 124 -4.67 5.78 -17.97
CA ASP A 124 -5.15 6.56 -19.13
C ASP A 124 -5.83 7.85 -18.67
N ARG A 125 -6.65 7.78 -17.61
CA ARG A 125 -7.27 8.96 -16.98
C ARG A 125 -6.22 9.96 -16.50
N TYR A 126 -5.20 9.51 -15.77
CA TYR A 126 -4.16 10.39 -15.25
C TYR A 126 -3.22 10.90 -16.34
N SER A 127 -3.04 10.15 -17.43
CA SER A 127 -2.36 10.65 -18.62
C SER A 127 -3.12 11.78 -19.31
N GLY A 128 -4.45 11.79 -19.24
CA GLY A 128 -5.26 12.93 -19.66
C GLY A 128 -4.99 14.21 -18.85
N TYR A 129 -4.59 14.10 -17.59
CA TYR A 129 -4.29 15.24 -16.72
C TYR A 129 -2.83 15.71 -16.80
N PHE A 130 -1.89 14.77 -16.83
CA PHE A 130 -0.46 15.06 -16.61
C PHE A 130 0.45 14.65 -17.77
N GLY A 131 -0.10 14.11 -18.86
CA GLY A 131 0.67 13.56 -19.97
C GLY A 131 1.11 12.11 -19.71
N TYR A 132 1.93 11.56 -20.61
CA TYR A 132 2.40 10.18 -20.46
C TYR A 132 3.25 10.01 -19.20
N PRO A 133 3.17 8.84 -18.52
CA PRO A 133 4.05 8.54 -17.39
C PRO A 133 5.51 8.55 -17.83
N ASP A 134 6.39 9.03 -16.95
CA ASP A 134 7.84 8.97 -17.16
C ASP A 134 8.36 7.53 -17.18
N GLU A 135 7.68 6.65 -16.44
CA GLU A 135 8.07 5.25 -16.31
C GLU A 135 6.85 4.36 -16.08
N THR A 136 6.79 3.25 -16.83
CA THR A 136 5.82 2.16 -16.59
C THR A 136 6.57 0.88 -16.29
N ILE A 137 6.11 0.13 -15.29
CA ILE A 137 6.66 -1.17 -14.90
C ILE A 137 5.51 -2.17 -14.91
N GLY A 138 5.63 -3.27 -15.64
CA GLY A 138 4.63 -4.33 -15.59
C GLY A 138 4.97 -5.55 -16.44
N GLN A 139 4.52 -6.71 -15.99
CA GLN A 139 4.48 -7.97 -16.74
C GLN A 139 3.26 -8.76 -16.24
N GLY A 140 2.56 -9.42 -17.15
CA GLY A 140 1.37 -10.19 -16.81
C GLY A 140 0.30 -9.31 -16.16
N LYS A 141 -0.04 -9.63 -14.90
CA LYS A 141 -1.13 -8.98 -14.17
C LYS A 141 -0.71 -7.74 -13.39
N PHE A 142 0.58 -7.56 -13.06
CA PHE A 142 1.06 -6.39 -12.32
C PHE A 142 1.36 -5.23 -13.26
N ARG A 143 0.91 -4.02 -12.89
CA ARG A 143 1.11 -2.79 -13.65
C ARG A 143 1.30 -1.61 -12.71
N TYR A 144 2.33 -0.83 -12.99
CA TYR A 144 2.64 0.41 -12.30
C TYR A 144 3.00 1.49 -13.30
N ALA A 145 2.62 2.73 -13.00
CA ALA A 145 3.00 3.91 -13.77
C ALA A 145 3.42 5.03 -12.81
N PHE A 146 4.43 5.79 -13.22
CA PHE A 146 5.04 6.84 -12.42
C PHE A 146 5.15 8.13 -13.21
N TRP A 147 4.79 9.24 -12.54
CA TRP A 147 5.06 10.59 -13.01
C TRP A 147 5.89 11.32 -11.96
N ARG A 148 6.78 12.20 -12.41
CA ARG A 148 7.64 13.05 -11.60
C ARG A 148 7.53 14.48 -12.11
N ASP A 149 7.22 15.41 -11.23
CA ASP A 149 7.11 16.83 -11.57
C ASP A 149 7.48 17.66 -10.34
N GLY A 150 8.58 18.40 -10.45
CA GLY A 150 9.15 19.16 -9.34
C GLY A 150 9.45 18.27 -8.13
N GLY A 151 8.98 18.69 -6.95
CA GLY A 151 9.19 18.02 -5.66
C GLY A 151 8.16 16.92 -5.35
N SER A 152 7.59 16.25 -6.36
CA SER A 152 6.56 15.23 -6.15
C SER A 152 6.62 14.08 -7.15
N VAL A 153 6.13 12.93 -6.70
CA VAL A 153 5.96 11.72 -7.49
C VAL A 153 4.51 11.27 -7.38
N LEU A 154 3.90 10.94 -8.52
CA LEU A 154 2.63 10.22 -8.58
C LEU A 154 2.92 8.78 -9.00
N MET A 155 2.32 7.83 -8.30
CA MET A 155 2.35 6.40 -8.61
C MET A 155 0.93 5.88 -8.74
N ILE A 156 0.68 5.11 -9.79
CA ILE A 156 -0.51 4.26 -9.92
C ILE A 156 -0.04 2.83 -10.03
N GLY A 157 -0.69 1.89 -9.35
CA GLY A 157 -0.49 0.49 -9.63
C GLY A 157 -1.37 -0.44 -8.81
N ASN A 158 -1.17 -1.74 -8.98
CA ASN A 158 -1.95 -2.78 -8.30
C ASN A 158 -1.12 -3.69 -7.38
N ALA A 159 -1.82 -4.35 -6.48
CA ALA A 159 -1.37 -5.55 -5.81
C ALA A 159 -2.42 -6.65 -5.96
N PHE A 160 -2.01 -7.90 -5.73
CA PHE A 160 -2.90 -9.06 -5.71
C PHE A 160 -2.92 -9.65 -4.32
N GLU A 161 -4.13 -9.88 -3.81
CA GLU A 161 -4.32 -10.65 -2.59
C GLU A 161 -4.17 -12.16 -2.87
N PRO A 162 -3.90 -12.98 -1.84
CA PRO A 162 -3.75 -14.43 -1.99
C PRO A 162 -4.94 -15.13 -2.65
N GLU A 163 -6.17 -14.63 -2.43
CA GLU A 163 -7.40 -15.13 -3.05
C GLU A 163 -7.56 -14.73 -4.53
N GLY A 164 -6.65 -13.92 -5.07
CA GLY A 164 -6.63 -13.50 -6.46
C GLY A 164 -7.43 -12.22 -6.76
N SER A 165 -8.04 -11.58 -5.75
CA SER A 165 -8.58 -10.23 -5.89
C SER A 165 -7.44 -9.23 -6.12
N GLN A 166 -7.74 -8.16 -6.85
CA GLN A 166 -6.79 -7.11 -7.18
C GLN A 166 -7.16 -5.82 -6.46
N SER A 167 -6.16 -5.08 -5.99
CA SER A 167 -6.32 -3.71 -5.51
C SER A 167 -5.74 -2.71 -6.49
N LEU A 168 -6.29 -1.49 -6.51
CA LEU A 168 -5.77 -0.34 -7.23
C LEU A 168 -5.33 0.72 -6.22
N SER A 169 -4.06 1.09 -6.24
CA SER A 169 -3.53 2.19 -5.44
C SER A 169 -3.13 3.36 -6.34
N ILE A 170 -3.51 4.57 -5.94
CA ILE A 170 -3.08 5.84 -6.53
C ILE A 170 -2.48 6.67 -5.41
N VAL A 171 -1.23 7.10 -5.59
CA VAL A 171 -0.45 7.79 -4.54
C VAL A 171 0.22 9.00 -5.13
N VAL A 172 0.09 10.16 -4.49
CA VAL A 172 0.96 11.32 -4.73
C VAL A 172 1.76 11.61 -3.48
N GLY A 173 3.06 11.83 -3.60
CA GLY A 173 3.90 12.08 -2.44
C GLY A 173 5.23 12.72 -2.75
N HIS A 174 5.83 13.29 -1.71
CA HIS A 174 7.18 13.81 -1.74
C HIS A 174 8.17 12.67 -2.03
N PRO A 175 9.22 12.84 -2.88
CA PRO A 175 10.14 11.77 -3.26
C PRO A 175 10.75 11.01 -2.07
N LYS A 176 11.14 11.70 -1.00
CA LYS A 176 11.68 11.06 0.21
C LYS A 176 10.61 10.22 0.93
N ALA A 177 9.35 10.69 1.00
CA ALA A 177 8.24 9.95 1.61
C ALA A 177 7.88 8.70 0.79
N MET A 178 7.86 8.82 -0.54
CA MET A 178 7.67 7.68 -1.45
C MET A 178 8.80 6.65 -1.30
N THR A 179 10.03 7.11 -1.08
CA THR A 179 11.19 6.23 -0.83
C THR A 179 11.07 5.49 0.51
N ALA A 180 10.65 6.17 1.58
CA ALA A 180 10.43 5.54 2.89
C ALA A 180 9.41 4.39 2.81
N LEU A 181 8.38 4.53 1.98
CA LEU A 181 7.36 3.51 1.73
C LEU A 181 7.72 2.49 0.63
N SER A 182 8.94 2.53 0.07
CA SER A 182 9.33 1.68 -1.06
C SER A 182 8.43 1.83 -2.30
N MET A 183 7.77 2.98 -2.46
CA MET A 183 6.92 3.33 -3.59
C MET A 183 7.72 4.04 -4.69
N THR A 184 8.91 3.51 -5.00
CA THR A 184 9.79 4.03 -6.05
C THR A 184 9.93 2.99 -7.15
N PRO A 185 10.21 3.38 -8.41
CA PRO A 185 10.33 2.40 -9.49
C PRO A 185 11.37 1.30 -9.22
N GLY A 186 12.52 1.67 -8.66
CA GLY A 186 13.56 0.70 -8.30
C GLY A 186 13.12 -0.28 -7.20
N ALA A 187 12.36 0.18 -6.20
CA ALA A 187 11.84 -0.69 -5.15
C ALA A 187 10.72 -1.60 -5.66
N VAL A 188 9.80 -1.06 -6.47
CA VAL A 188 8.73 -1.82 -7.10
C VAL A 188 9.28 -2.93 -8.01
N ARG A 189 10.31 -2.66 -8.83
CA ARG A 189 10.98 -3.69 -9.63
C ARG A 189 11.53 -4.85 -8.79
N ARG A 190 12.19 -4.56 -7.66
CA ARG A 190 12.72 -5.60 -6.76
C ARG A 190 11.62 -6.41 -6.09
N SER A 191 10.56 -5.75 -5.61
CA SER A 191 9.40 -6.41 -5.03
C SER A 191 8.69 -7.31 -6.05
N PHE A 192 8.61 -6.83 -7.30
CA PHE A 192 8.01 -7.53 -8.42
C PHE A 192 8.78 -8.79 -8.82
N GLU A 193 10.11 -8.72 -8.96
CA GLU A 193 10.96 -9.90 -9.22
C GLU A 193 10.78 -10.97 -8.13
N SER A 194 10.70 -10.55 -6.87
CA SER A 194 10.46 -11.44 -5.73
C SER A 194 9.05 -12.07 -5.75
N ALA A 195 8.04 -11.33 -6.21
CA ALA A 195 6.67 -11.79 -6.28
C ALA A 195 6.46 -12.82 -7.40
N ILE A 196 7.04 -12.59 -8.60
CA ILE A 196 7.01 -13.57 -9.69
C ILE A 196 7.70 -14.85 -9.25
N GLN A 197 8.88 -14.76 -8.63
CA GLN A 197 9.60 -15.96 -8.19
C GLN A 197 8.75 -16.82 -7.23
N ARG A 198 8.00 -16.20 -6.31
CA ARG A 198 7.09 -16.92 -5.41
C ARG A 198 5.89 -17.54 -6.12
N LEU A 199 5.34 -16.86 -7.12
CA LEU A 199 4.25 -17.41 -7.94
C LEU A 199 4.73 -18.63 -8.74
N ASP A 200 5.88 -18.53 -9.41
CA ASP A 200 6.48 -19.65 -10.15
C ASP A 200 6.79 -20.85 -9.23
N GLU A 201 7.25 -20.60 -8.00
CA GLU A 201 7.50 -21.65 -7.00
C GLU A 201 6.20 -22.28 -6.50
N ALA A 202 5.14 -21.49 -6.30
CA ALA A 202 3.82 -21.99 -5.87
C ALA A 202 3.13 -22.83 -6.96
N GLU A 203 3.20 -22.40 -8.22
CA GLU A 203 2.66 -23.14 -9.36
C GLU A 203 3.36 -24.50 -9.54
N LYS A 204 4.70 -24.53 -9.50
CA LYS A 204 5.47 -25.79 -9.55
C LYS A 204 5.11 -26.74 -8.41
N LYS A 205 4.89 -26.21 -7.20
CA LYS A 205 4.51 -27.03 -6.04
C LYS A 205 3.11 -27.63 -6.19
N ASN A 206 2.17 -26.89 -6.76
CA ASN A 206 0.81 -27.37 -7.04
C ASN A 206 0.78 -28.41 -8.18
N GLU A 207 1.60 -28.27 -9.22
CA GLU A 207 1.75 -29.30 -10.27
C GLU A 207 2.31 -30.61 -9.71
N THR A 208 3.29 -30.52 -8.81
CA THR A 208 3.91 -31.70 -8.16
C THR A 208 2.93 -32.45 -7.25
N LEU A 209 1.98 -31.74 -6.63
CA LEU A 209 0.93 -32.34 -5.79
C LEU A 209 -0.26 -32.90 -6.58
N SER A 210 -0.44 -32.46 -7.83
CA SER A 210 -1.57 -32.86 -8.70
C SER A 210 -1.26 -34.08 -9.58
N THR A 211 -0.03 -34.60 -9.54
CA THR A 211 0.34 -35.81 -10.27
C THR A 211 0.00 -37.04 -9.41
N PRO A 212 -0.98 -37.90 -9.77
CA PRO A 212 -1.25 -39.11 -9.02
C PRO A 212 -0.03 -40.02 -9.09
N ALA A 213 0.47 -40.47 -7.94
CA ALA A 213 1.43 -41.56 -7.90
C ALA A 213 0.79 -42.76 -8.60
N GLU A 214 1.29 -43.08 -9.79
CA GLU A 214 0.91 -44.25 -10.56
C GLU A 214 1.17 -45.47 -9.67
N ARG A 215 0.11 -46.02 -9.06
CA ARG A 215 0.18 -47.30 -8.34
C ARG A 215 0.48 -48.35 -9.39
N THR A 216 1.76 -48.71 -9.51
CA THR A 216 2.16 -49.97 -10.13
C THR A 216 1.74 -51.10 -9.20
N ASP A 217 0.55 -51.66 -9.46
CA ASP A 217 0.17 -52.96 -8.92
C ASP A 217 1.08 -54.02 -9.55
N LYS A 218 1.76 -54.80 -8.70
CA LYS A 218 2.36 -56.09 -9.03
C LYS A 218 2.06 -57.08 -7.91
#